data_AF-A0AAU8JZS5-F1
#
_entry.id   AF-A0AAU8JZS5-F1
#
_cell.length_a   1.000
_cell.length_b   1.000
_cell.length_c   1.000
_cell.angle_alpha   90.00
_cell.angle_beta   90.00
_cell.angle_gamma   90.00
#
_symmetry.space_group_name_H-M   'P 1'
#
loop_
_entity.id
_entity.type
_entity.pdbx_description
1 polymer ?
#
loop_
_entity_poly.entity_id
_entity_poly.type
_entity_poly.pdbx_seq_one_letter_code
_entity_poly.pdbx_strand_id
1 'polypeptide(L)'
;MTPPPSSETAGPAHQAPGPPPRPLEVEVFTGPESGFFATSSLIMGEHAAILVDAQLTRSAGRELAEWIAGKNRQLLAIVITHQHPDHYFGAEEVLRLFPNAQLLAAPGVVEGIMRTAAAKVAQWKPVYGADVPDQPLVPAPLLPQPLMIDRQLIRVLPLGQGDCADSTAVHIPSIATVVAGDFAYNGTHVWTADTLPGQRIDWGHNLARIADLGAIRVIAGHRAPGSDDEALRVLAFTGEYLQDFDRALAAHPYDAEALTATMNERYGGLTLPAILDLGAAANTAHRAAAAQPSAAVEPAPHRHVDEEGIVDAEIVEDTEEF
;
A
#
# COMPACT_ATOMS: atom_id res chain seq x y z
N MET A 1 69.50 -29.04 26.38
CA MET A 1 68.30 -28.25 26.71
C MET A 1 67.32 -28.42 25.57
N THR A 2 66.29 -29.23 25.77
CA THR A 2 65.16 -29.46 24.85
C THR A 2 64.17 -28.31 25.01
N PRO A 3 63.60 -27.74 23.92
CA PRO A 3 62.59 -26.70 24.05
C PRO A 3 61.27 -27.33 24.55
N PRO A 4 60.42 -26.57 25.26
CA PRO A 4 59.11 -27.07 25.70
C PRO A 4 58.14 -27.14 24.51
N PRO A 5 57.12 -28.02 24.56
CA PRO A 5 56.11 -28.10 23.52
C PRO A 5 55.21 -26.85 23.55
N SER A 6 54.92 -26.31 22.37
CA SER A 6 54.00 -25.21 22.16
C SER A 6 52.59 -25.59 22.60
N SER A 7 51.98 -24.78 23.46
CA SER A 7 50.57 -24.87 23.79
C SER A 7 49.73 -24.43 22.59
N GLU A 8 49.10 -25.38 21.91
CA GLU A 8 48.01 -25.08 20.97
C GLU A 8 46.84 -24.49 21.75
N THR A 9 46.62 -23.20 21.58
CA THR A 9 45.38 -22.55 21.96
C THR A 9 44.27 -23.10 21.07
N ALA A 10 43.38 -23.89 21.66
CA ALA A 10 42.12 -24.29 21.04
C ALA A 10 41.36 -23.04 20.58
N GLY A 11 41.16 -22.89 19.27
CA GLY A 11 40.31 -21.86 18.70
C GLY A 11 38.87 -21.96 19.21
N PRO A 12 38.07 -20.89 19.12
CA PRO A 12 36.70 -20.89 19.62
C PRO A 12 35.92 -22.01 18.94
N ALA A 13 35.39 -22.93 19.75
CA ALA A 13 34.54 -24.01 19.29
C ALA A 13 33.39 -23.41 18.47
N HIS A 14 33.36 -23.71 17.17
CA HIS A 14 32.16 -23.50 16.36
C HIS A 14 31.04 -24.32 17.01
N GLN A 15 30.13 -23.62 17.72
CA GLN A 15 28.90 -24.26 18.17
C GLN A 15 28.20 -24.84 16.95
N ALA A 16 27.93 -26.14 17.00
CA ALA A 16 27.14 -26.79 15.97
C ALA A 16 25.81 -26.03 15.83
N PRO A 17 25.33 -25.78 14.60
CA PRO A 17 24.07 -25.07 14.42
C PRO A 17 22.97 -25.85 15.15
N GLY A 18 22.21 -25.14 15.99
CA GLY A 18 21.05 -25.70 16.67
C GLY A 18 20.02 -26.27 15.68
N PRO A 19 19.02 -27.03 16.16
CA PRO A 19 18.03 -27.67 15.31
C PRO A 19 17.38 -26.67 14.32
N PRO A 20 16.97 -27.13 13.13
CA PRO A 20 16.33 -26.27 12.15
C PRO A 20 15.07 -25.62 12.77
N PRO A 21 14.77 -24.36 12.45
CA PRO A 21 13.58 -23.70 12.98
C PRO A 21 12.30 -24.39 12.49
N ARG A 22 11.25 -24.34 13.30
CA ARG A 22 9.92 -24.79 12.88
C ARG A 22 9.44 -23.94 11.70
N PRO A 23 8.66 -24.49 10.74
CA PRO A 23 8.08 -23.67 9.69
C PRO A 23 7.28 -22.50 10.27
N LEU A 24 7.40 -21.31 9.66
CA LEU A 24 6.55 -20.18 10.01
C LEU A 24 5.09 -20.50 9.64
N GLU A 25 4.16 -19.92 10.37
CA GLU A 25 2.73 -20.01 10.10
C GLU A 25 2.24 -18.63 9.63
N VAL A 26 1.28 -18.61 8.72
CA VAL A 26 0.62 -17.37 8.29
C VAL A 26 -0.88 -17.56 8.38
N GLU A 27 -1.49 -16.82 9.30
CA GLU A 27 -2.93 -16.70 9.40
C GLU A 27 -3.40 -15.36 8.86
N VAL A 28 -4.60 -15.32 8.29
CA VAL A 28 -5.17 -14.14 7.65
C VAL A 28 -6.46 -13.77 8.36
N PHE A 29 -6.51 -12.53 8.84
CA PHE A 29 -7.74 -11.87 9.27
C PHE A 29 -8.32 -11.12 8.08
N THR A 30 -9.59 -11.35 7.76
CA THR A 30 -10.32 -10.61 6.72
C THR A 30 -11.32 -9.70 7.42
N GLY A 31 -11.20 -8.40 7.19
CA GLY A 31 -12.10 -7.40 7.74
C GLY A 31 -13.55 -7.55 7.27
N PRO A 32 -14.49 -6.81 7.87
CA PRO A 32 -15.87 -6.79 7.42
C PRO A 32 -15.99 -6.20 6.01
N GLU A 33 -17.13 -6.44 5.35
CA GLU A 33 -17.44 -5.84 4.03
C GLU A 33 -17.38 -4.31 4.07
N SER A 34 -17.79 -3.71 5.19
CA SER A 34 -17.71 -2.26 5.43
C SER A 34 -16.27 -1.72 5.50
N GLY A 35 -15.29 -2.59 5.74
CA GLY A 35 -13.84 -2.32 5.62
C GLY A 35 -13.25 -2.97 4.37
N PHE A 36 -14.07 -3.14 3.32
CA PHE A 36 -13.68 -3.65 2.01
C PHE A 36 -13.08 -5.05 2.01
N PHE A 37 -13.38 -5.88 3.01
CA PHE A 37 -12.71 -7.18 3.16
C PHE A 37 -11.16 -7.07 3.12
N ALA A 38 -10.61 -5.93 3.57
CA ALA A 38 -9.18 -5.73 3.66
C ALA A 38 -8.55 -6.80 4.57
N THR A 39 -7.39 -7.30 4.19
CA THR A 39 -6.75 -8.40 4.91
C THR A 39 -5.61 -7.90 5.78
N SER A 40 -5.44 -8.57 6.91
CA SER A 40 -4.29 -8.44 7.79
C SER A 40 -3.66 -9.82 7.95
N SER A 41 -2.37 -9.94 7.67
CA SER A 41 -1.65 -11.23 7.74
C SER A 41 -0.74 -11.28 8.95
N LEU A 42 -0.91 -12.29 9.81
CA LEU A 42 -0.05 -12.50 10.97
C LEU A 42 0.94 -13.63 10.68
N ILE A 43 2.20 -13.24 10.51
CA ILE A 43 3.33 -14.15 10.30
C ILE A 43 3.85 -14.55 11.67
N MET A 44 3.78 -15.84 12.00
CA MET A 44 4.07 -16.36 13.34
C MET A 44 5.22 -17.36 13.31
N GLY A 45 6.11 -17.19 14.26
CA GLY A 45 7.05 -18.23 14.69
C GLY A 45 6.56 -18.91 15.96
N GLU A 46 7.51 -19.48 16.70
CA GLU A 46 7.27 -20.18 17.96
C GLU A 46 6.87 -19.22 19.10
N HIS A 47 7.49 -18.05 19.18
CA HIS A 47 7.25 -17.08 20.27
C HIS A 47 6.90 -15.67 19.81
N ALA A 48 7.24 -15.31 18.58
CA ALA A 48 7.09 -13.97 18.04
C ALA A 48 6.20 -13.95 16.80
N ALA A 49 5.63 -12.79 16.51
CA ALA A 49 4.84 -12.54 15.32
C ALA A 49 5.11 -11.15 14.72
N ILE A 50 4.86 -11.03 13.42
CA ILE A 50 4.82 -9.77 12.67
C ILE A 50 3.47 -9.70 11.98
N LEU A 51 2.78 -8.58 12.15
CA LEU A 51 1.53 -8.27 11.47
C LEU A 51 1.85 -7.52 10.16
N VAL A 52 1.12 -7.82 9.10
CA VAL A 52 1.10 -7.05 7.85
C VAL A 52 -0.29 -6.46 7.69
N ASP A 53 -0.37 -5.13 7.60
CA ASP A 53 -1.58 -4.29 7.52
C ASP A 53 -2.54 -4.39 8.72
N ALA A 54 -3.32 -3.33 8.96
CA ALA A 54 -4.00 -3.10 10.24
C ALA A 54 -5.44 -2.54 10.12
N GLN A 55 -6.13 -2.79 9.01
CA GLN A 55 -7.56 -2.49 8.81
C GLN A 55 -7.92 -0.99 8.76
N LEU A 56 -9.13 -0.71 8.27
CA LEU A 56 -9.63 0.65 8.00
C LEU A 56 -10.15 1.40 9.21
N THR A 57 -10.89 0.73 10.08
CA THR A 57 -11.63 1.39 11.14
C THR A 57 -11.04 1.04 12.50
N ARG A 58 -11.30 1.89 13.49
CA ARG A 58 -10.95 1.58 14.88
C ARG A 58 -11.64 0.30 15.36
N SER A 59 -12.90 0.08 14.98
CA SER A 59 -13.63 -1.16 15.29
C SER A 59 -12.94 -2.40 14.74
N ALA A 60 -12.62 -2.43 13.44
CA ALA A 60 -11.91 -3.53 12.82
C ALA A 60 -10.49 -3.69 13.40
N GLY A 61 -9.80 -2.58 13.70
CA GLY A 61 -8.50 -2.59 14.38
C GLY A 61 -8.55 -3.21 15.78
N ARG A 62 -9.62 -2.96 16.56
CA ARG A 62 -9.83 -3.61 17.86
C ARG A 62 -10.09 -5.10 17.74
N GLU A 63 -10.95 -5.51 16.80
CA GLU A 63 -11.22 -6.93 16.53
C GLU A 63 -9.95 -7.66 16.08
N LEU A 64 -9.16 -7.03 15.22
CA LEU A 64 -7.85 -7.54 14.83
C LEU A 64 -6.91 -7.67 16.04
N ALA A 65 -6.84 -6.67 16.90
CA ALA A 65 -5.98 -6.70 18.09
C ALA A 65 -6.35 -7.86 19.04
N GLU A 66 -7.64 -8.09 19.27
CA GLU A 66 -8.13 -9.22 20.07
C GLU A 66 -7.83 -10.57 19.40
N TRP A 67 -8.02 -10.66 18.08
CA TRP A 67 -7.68 -11.85 17.31
C TRP A 67 -6.19 -12.19 17.40
N ILE A 68 -5.29 -11.20 17.32
CA ILE A 68 -3.84 -11.37 17.52
C ILE A 68 -3.54 -11.83 18.95
N ALA A 69 -4.20 -11.25 19.96
CA ALA A 69 -3.97 -11.62 21.37
C ALA A 69 -4.27 -13.10 21.62
N GLY A 70 -5.30 -13.65 20.97
CA GLY A 70 -5.64 -15.07 21.03
C GLY A 70 -4.55 -16.02 20.49
N LYS A 71 -3.57 -15.52 19.74
CA LYS A 71 -2.49 -16.33 19.14
C LYS A 71 -1.32 -16.60 20.08
N ASN A 72 -1.26 -15.93 21.23
CA ASN A 72 -0.22 -16.11 22.24
C ASN A 72 1.21 -16.02 21.66
N ARG A 73 1.46 -14.95 20.89
CA ARG A 73 2.79 -14.57 20.38
C ARG A 73 3.11 -13.14 20.76
N GLN A 74 4.39 -12.84 20.97
CA GLN A 74 4.85 -11.48 21.11
C GLN A 74 4.81 -10.79 19.74
N LEU A 75 3.94 -9.79 19.58
CA LEU A 75 3.94 -8.95 18.39
C LEU A 75 5.17 -8.04 18.40
N LEU A 76 6.06 -8.21 17.42
CA LEU A 76 7.29 -7.41 17.31
C LEU A 76 7.08 -6.15 16.47
N ALA A 77 6.32 -6.28 15.38
CA ALA A 77 6.08 -5.19 14.46
C ALA A 77 4.75 -5.35 13.71
N ILE A 78 4.27 -4.22 13.23
CA ILE A 78 3.22 -4.06 12.22
C ILE A 78 3.90 -3.46 10.99
N VAL A 79 3.80 -4.12 9.84
CA VAL A 79 4.34 -3.67 8.57
C VAL A 79 3.19 -3.20 7.68
N ILE A 80 3.25 -1.97 7.20
CA ILE A 80 2.25 -1.40 6.29
C ILE A 80 2.73 -1.54 4.85
N THR A 81 1.89 -2.14 4.00
CA THR A 81 2.23 -2.43 2.61
C THR A 81 2.24 -1.20 1.73
N HIS A 82 1.27 -0.30 1.91
CA HIS A 82 1.09 0.92 1.11
C HIS A 82 0.22 1.98 1.81
N GLN A 83 0.00 3.13 1.15
CA GLN A 83 -0.54 4.35 1.78
C GLN A 83 -2.07 4.39 1.91
N HIS A 84 -2.81 3.35 1.54
CA HIS A 84 -4.28 3.37 1.64
C HIS A 84 -4.78 3.16 3.06
N PRO A 85 -5.83 3.89 3.46
CA PRO A 85 -6.25 3.99 4.86
C PRO A 85 -6.68 2.66 5.47
N ASP A 86 -7.26 1.78 4.67
CA ASP A 86 -7.71 0.44 5.05
C ASP A 86 -6.59 -0.54 5.39
N HIS A 87 -5.34 -0.14 5.16
CA HIS A 87 -4.17 -0.92 5.54
C HIS A 87 -3.51 -0.42 6.83
N TYR A 88 -3.81 0.77 7.36
CA TYR A 88 -3.09 1.30 8.53
C TYR A 88 -3.89 2.10 9.55
N PHE A 89 -5.12 2.52 9.27
CA PHE A 89 -5.89 3.34 10.21
C PHE A 89 -6.17 2.63 11.54
N GLY A 90 -6.44 1.33 11.53
CA GLY A 90 -6.66 0.53 12.73
C GLY A 90 -5.38 0.20 13.53
N ALA A 91 -4.19 0.58 13.05
CA ALA A 91 -2.92 0.28 13.72
C ALA A 91 -2.84 0.85 15.14
N GLU A 92 -3.46 1.99 15.41
CA GLU A 92 -3.52 2.59 16.75
C GLU A 92 -4.17 1.64 17.77
N GLU A 93 -5.24 0.95 17.38
CA GLU A 93 -5.96 0.04 18.26
C GLU A 93 -5.16 -1.25 18.53
N VAL A 94 -4.41 -1.72 17.53
CA VAL A 94 -3.47 -2.84 17.70
C VAL A 94 -2.36 -2.45 18.68
N LEU A 95 -1.71 -1.29 18.49
CA LEU A 95 -0.63 -0.84 19.38
C LEU A 95 -1.10 -0.56 20.80
N ARG A 96 -2.38 -0.23 21.01
CA ARG A 96 -2.95 -0.09 22.35
C ARG A 96 -2.89 -1.39 23.16
N LEU A 97 -3.03 -2.55 22.51
CA LEU A 97 -2.86 -3.86 23.16
C LEU A 97 -1.42 -4.39 23.09
N PHE A 98 -0.64 -3.95 22.10
CA PHE A 98 0.75 -4.36 21.88
C PHE A 98 1.71 -3.17 21.88
N PRO A 99 1.88 -2.44 23.00
CA PRO A 99 2.60 -1.17 23.04
C PRO A 99 4.10 -1.26 22.76
N ASN A 100 4.67 -2.47 22.77
CA ASN A 100 6.07 -2.72 22.46
C ASN A 100 6.32 -3.05 20.98
N ALA A 101 5.26 -3.23 20.18
CA ALA A 101 5.39 -3.49 18.75
C ALA A 101 5.75 -2.19 18.01
N GLN A 102 6.57 -2.29 16.98
CA GLN A 102 6.91 -1.15 16.12
C GLN A 102 5.93 -1.06 14.95
N LEU A 103 5.52 0.16 14.58
CA LEU A 103 4.80 0.41 13.32
C LEU A 103 5.81 0.82 12.26
N LEU A 104 5.94 0.02 11.20
CA LEU A 104 6.99 0.13 10.20
C LEU A 104 6.40 0.15 8.78
N ALA A 105 7.02 0.91 7.89
CA ALA A 105 6.71 0.87 6.45
C ALA A 105 7.95 1.26 5.63
N ALA A 106 8.01 0.86 4.37
CA ALA A 106 9.10 1.33 3.49
C ALA A 106 9.07 2.87 3.37
N PRO A 107 10.23 3.54 3.19
CA PRO A 107 10.28 5.00 3.16
C PRO A 107 9.27 5.67 2.20
N GLY A 108 9.11 5.14 0.98
CA GLY A 108 8.13 5.66 0.02
C GLY A 108 6.67 5.54 0.50
N VAL A 109 6.35 4.48 1.24
CA VAL A 109 5.03 4.31 1.87
C VAL A 109 4.83 5.35 2.98
N VAL A 110 5.84 5.61 3.81
CA VAL A 110 5.78 6.64 4.86
C VAL A 110 5.53 8.02 4.23
N GLU A 111 6.28 8.37 3.18
CA GLU A 111 6.09 9.62 2.44
C GLU A 111 4.69 9.73 1.84
N GLY A 112 4.18 8.63 1.26
CA GLY A 112 2.82 8.55 0.74
C GLY A 112 1.75 8.78 1.81
N ILE A 113 1.87 8.12 2.95
CA ILE A 113 0.98 8.31 4.11
C ILE A 113 1.00 9.76 4.57
N MET A 114 2.19 10.36 4.75
CA MET A 114 2.31 11.76 5.17
C MET A 114 1.64 12.72 4.18
N ARG A 115 1.71 12.43 2.89
CA ARG A 115 1.10 13.24 1.83
C ARG A 115 -0.43 13.09 1.79
N THR A 116 -0.97 11.91 2.08
CA THR A 116 -2.38 11.57 1.79
C THR A 116 -3.27 11.46 3.02
N ALA A 117 -2.72 11.22 4.22
CA ALA A 117 -3.49 10.89 5.43
C ALA A 117 -4.60 11.90 5.74
N ALA A 118 -4.31 13.20 5.73
CA ALA A 118 -5.30 14.23 6.02
C ALA A 118 -6.47 14.24 5.02
N ALA A 119 -6.18 14.05 3.73
CA ALA A 119 -7.19 13.95 2.69
C ALA A 119 -8.03 12.68 2.82
N LYS A 120 -7.41 11.53 3.13
CA LYS A 120 -8.11 10.25 3.34
C LYS A 120 -8.98 10.29 4.60
N VAL A 121 -8.54 10.94 5.68
CA VAL A 121 -9.39 11.19 6.86
C VAL A 121 -10.60 12.03 6.46
N ALA A 122 -10.41 13.15 5.76
CA ALA A 122 -11.52 14.00 5.31
C ALA A 122 -12.49 13.26 4.37
N GLN A 123 -11.97 12.36 3.52
CA GLN A 123 -12.77 11.53 2.61
C GLN A 123 -13.63 10.52 3.37
N TRP A 124 -13.08 9.82 4.36
CA TRP A 124 -13.73 8.66 5.00
C TRP A 124 -14.50 8.99 6.26
N LYS A 125 -14.20 10.11 6.93
CA LYS A 125 -14.88 10.52 8.15
C LYS A 125 -16.39 10.78 8.00
N PRO A 126 -16.90 11.30 6.87
CA PRO A 126 -18.36 11.37 6.64
C PRO A 126 -19.04 10.01 6.58
N VAL A 127 -18.32 8.95 6.20
CA VAL A 127 -18.84 7.59 6.04
C VAL A 127 -18.81 6.83 7.38
N TYR A 128 -17.68 6.89 8.09
CA TYR A 128 -17.43 6.08 9.29
C TYR A 128 -17.47 6.86 10.61
N GLY A 129 -17.61 8.18 10.56
CA GLY A 129 -17.68 9.05 11.74
C GLY A 129 -16.44 8.91 12.63
N ALA A 130 -16.68 8.67 13.93
CA ALA A 130 -15.63 8.52 14.93
C ALA A 130 -14.81 7.22 14.80
N ASP A 131 -15.21 6.30 13.92
CA ASP A 131 -14.51 5.03 13.70
C ASP A 131 -13.30 5.18 12.76
N VAL A 132 -13.12 6.36 12.15
CA VAL A 132 -11.88 6.79 11.50
C VAL A 132 -11.04 7.61 12.48
N PRO A 133 -9.73 7.35 12.62
CA PRO A 133 -8.86 8.15 13.48
C PRO A 133 -8.76 9.61 13.01
N ASP A 134 -8.78 10.56 13.95
CA ASP A 134 -8.58 11.99 13.66
C ASP A 134 -7.18 12.27 13.12
N GLN A 135 -6.19 11.59 13.69
CA GLN A 135 -4.78 11.65 13.32
C GLN A 135 -4.24 10.23 13.24
N PRO A 136 -4.32 9.58 12.06
CA PRO A 136 -3.74 8.27 11.84
C PRO A 136 -2.26 8.25 12.22
N LEU A 137 -1.79 7.14 12.78
CA LEU A 137 -0.37 6.97 13.08
C LEU A 137 0.46 6.91 11.79
N VAL A 138 1.60 7.59 11.80
CA VAL A 138 2.58 7.52 10.71
C VAL A 138 3.62 6.45 11.07
N PRO A 139 3.83 5.42 10.24
CA PRO A 139 4.86 4.42 10.49
C PRO A 139 6.27 5.00 10.51
N ALA A 140 7.16 4.41 11.31
CA ALA A 140 8.59 4.68 11.21
C ALA A 140 9.16 4.02 9.93
N PRO A 141 10.19 4.61 9.30
CA PRO A 141 10.79 4.04 8.11
C PRO A 141 11.46 2.71 8.45
N LEU A 142 11.12 1.67 7.70
CA LEU A 142 11.76 0.37 7.76
C LEU A 142 13.21 0.51 7.30
N LEU A 143 14.13 0.04 8.14
CA LEU A 143 15.55 0.00 7.81
C LEU A 143 15.82 -1.05 6.71
N PRO A 144 16.90 -0.91 5.93
CA PRO A 144 17.22 -1.83 4.82
C PRO A 144 17.57 -3.27 5.26
N GLN A 145 17.52 -3.56 6.56
CA GLN A 145 17.73 -4.89 7.10
C GLN A 145 16.43 -5.70 7.01
N PRO A 146 16.48 -6.96 6.58
CA PRO A 146 15.28 -7.76 6.49
C PRO A 146 14.74 -8.08 7.88
N LEU A 147 13.42 -8.23 7.97
CA LEU A 147 12.77 -8.72 9.18
C LEU A 147 13.03 -10.21 9.33
N MET A 148 13.09 -10.69 10.57
CA MET A 148 13.30 -12.09 10.87
C MET A 148 12.44 -12.54 12.05
N ILE A 149 11.96 -13.79 11.96
CA ILE A 149 11.39 -14.54 13.08
C ILE A 149 12.08 -15.90 13.08
N ASP A 150 12.56 -16.36 14.23
CA ASP A 150 13.17 -17.69 14.41
C ASP A 150 14.30 -18.02 13.40
N ARG A 151 15.10 -17.01 13.04
CA ARG A 151 16.17 -17.07 12.01
C ARG A 151 15.65 -17.30 10.58
N GLN A 152 14.35 -17.17 10.35
CA GLN A 152 13.72 -17.24 9.03
C GLN A 152 13.42 -15.82 8.54
N LEU A 153 13.58 -15.66 7.23
CA LEU A 153 13.59 -14.36 6.57
C LEU A 153 12.19 -13.90 6.19
N ILE A 154 11.89 -12.63 6.45
CA ILE A 154 10.68 -11.93 6.02
C ILE A 154 11.13 -10.67 5.28
N ARG A 155 10.95 -10.66 3.95
CA ARG A 155 11.42 -9.58 3.08
C ARG A 155 10.26 -8.64 2.75
N VAL A 156 10.41 -7.36 3.07
CA VAL A 156 9.54 -6.30 2.53
C VAL A 156 10.17 -5.84 1.21
N LEU A 157 9.46 -6.06 0.12
CA LEU A 157 9.91 -5.80 -1.25
C LEU A 157 9.25 -4.54 -1.77
N PRO A 158 9.98 -3.42 -1.95
CA PRO A 158 9.44 -2.24 -2.63
C PRO A 158 9.36 -2.54 -4.13
N LEU A 159 8.14 -2.76 -4.61
CA LEU A 159 7.88 -3.08 -6.03
C LEU A 159 7.38 -1.87 -6.81
N GLY A 160 6.88 -0.84 -6.11
CA GLY A 160 6.42 0.40 -6.72
C GLY A 160 4.93 0.32 -7.05
N GLN A 161 4.58 0.47 -8.33
CA GLN A 161 3.19 0.63 -8.75
C GLN A 161 2.35 -0.64 -8.54
N GLY A 162 1.37 -0.57 -7.63
CA GLY A 162 0.20 -1.45 -7.54
C GLY A 162 -1.07 -0.67 -7.91
N ASP A 163 -2.09 -0.76 -7.07
CA ASP A 163 -3.26 0.12 -7.06
C ASP A 163 -2.90 1.59 -6.73
N CYS A 164 -1.78 1.79 -6.03
CA CYS A 164 -1.14 3.08 -5.80
C CYS A 164 0.39 3.00 -6.00
N ALA A 165 1.07 4.15 -5.98
CA ALA A 165 2.53 4.22 -6.07
C ALA A 165 3.23 3.79 -4.77
N ASP A 166 4.51 3.44 -4.88
CA ASP A 166 5.39 3.11 -3.75
C ASP A 166 4.97 1.91 -2.88
N SER A 167 4.06 1.06 -3.39
CA SER A 167 3.56 -0.13 -2.70
C SER A 167 4.65 -1.21 -2.53
N THR A 168 4.49 -1.99 -1.47
CA THR A 168 5.39 -3.10 -1.11
C THR A 168 4.66 -4.42 -0.95
N ALA A 169 5.37 -5.53 -1.17
CA ALA A 169 4.89 -6.88 -0.88
C ALA A 169 5.77 -7.55 0.18
N VAL A 170 5.23 -8.45 1.00
CA VAL A 170 5.98 -9.18 2.02
C VAL A 170 6.20 -10.62 1.58
N HIS A 171 7.44 -10.99 1.28
CA HIS A 171 7.83 -12.34 0.85
C HIS A 171 8.43 -13.15 2.00
N ILE A 172 7.93 -14.37 2.17
CA ILE A 172 8.31 -15.33 3.22
C ILE A 172 8.81 -16.61 2.53
N PRO A 173 10.10 -16.68 2.14
CA PRO A 173 10.61 -17.75 1.28
C PRO A 173 10.55 -19.14 1.93
N SER A 174 10.68 -19.23 3.26
CA SER A 174 10.73 -20.51 3.98
C SER A 174 9.45 -21.34 3.86
N ILE A 175 8.35 -20.70 3.48
CA ILE A 175 7.03 -21.31 3.28
C ILE A 175 6.40 -20.92 1.94
N ALA A 176 7.22 -20.44 0.98
CA ALA A 176 6.80 -20.04 -0.37
C ALA A 176 5.51 -19.19 -0.39
N THR A 177 5.43 -18.18 0.48
CA THR A 177 4.24 -17.33 0.66
C THR A 177 4.59 -15.87 0.42
N VAL A 178 3.68 -15.14 -0.25
CA VAL A 178 3.73 -13.68 -0.40
C VAL A 178 2.44 -13.07 0.14
N VAL A 179 2.56 -12.07 1.01
CA VAL A 179 1.46 -11.12 1.31
C VAL A 179 1.61 -9.99 0.31
N ALA A 180 0.71 -9.93 -0.66
CA ALA A 180 0.84 -9.06 -1.81
C ALA A 180 0.31 -7.65 -1.56
N GLY A 181 -0.46 -7.41 -0.49
CA GLY A 181 -1.26 -6.19 -0.40
C GLY A 181 -2.06 -6.00 -1.69
N ASP A 182 -2.20 -4.75 -2.11
CA ASP A 182 -3.03 -4.41 -3.27
C ASP A 182 -2.28 -4.52 -4.61
N PHE A 183 -1.19 -5.30 -4.63
CA PHE A 183 -0.75 -5.88 -5.89
C PHE A 183 -1.72 -6.96 -6.37
N ALA A 184 -2.42 -7.65 -5.47
CA ALA A 184 -3.33 -8.74 -5.83
C ALA A 184 -4.67 -8.64 -5.08
N TYR A 185 -5.74 -9.01 -5.77
CA TYR A 185 -7.12 -9.04 -5.28
C TYR A 185 -7.69 -10.44 -5.44
N ASN A 186 -8.73 -10.80 -4.68
CA ASN A 186 -9.27 -12.14 -4.72
C ASN A 186 -10.77 -12.19 -4.41
N GLY A 187 -11.59 -12.35 -5.47
CA GLY A 187 -13.05 -12.45 -5.34
C GLY A 187 -13.75 -11.10 -5.10
N THR A 188 -13.01 -9.99 -5.10
CA THR A 188 -13.50 -8.61 -5.03
C THR A 188 -13.22 -7.90 -6.36
N HIS A 189 -13.95 -6.82 -6.66
CA HIS A 189 -13.48 -5.87 -7.68
C HIS A 189 -12.15 -5.23 -7.28
N VAL A 190 -11.34 -4.88 -8.29
CA VAL A 190 -9.96 -4.33 -8.14
C VAL A 190 -10.00 -2.81 -8.08
N TRP A 191 -9.28 -2.20 -7.13
CA TRP A 191 -9.20 -0.73 -7.02
C TRP A 191 -8.37 -0.13 -8.16
N THR A 192 -9.05 0.47 -9.12
CA THR A 192 -8.41 1.13 -10.29
C THR A 192 -8.55 2.64 -10.24
N ALA A 193 -9.25 3.19 -9.24
CA ALA A 193 -9.60 4.61 -9.16
C ALA A 193 -8.37 5.53 -9.09
N ASP A 194 -7.29 5.06 -8.44
CA ASP A 194 -6.05 5.83 -8.26
C ASP A 194 -4.97 5.49 -9.32
N THR A 195 -5.36 4.88 -10.44
CA THR A 195 -4.43 4.44 -11.50
C THR A 195 -4.80 4.96 -12.88
N LEU A 196 -3.78 5.18 -13.71
CA LEU A 196 -3.87 5.43 -15.14
C LEU A 196 -3.45 4.18 -15.94
N PRO A 197 -3.80 4.06 -17.25
CA PRO A 197 -3.46 2.89 -18.05
C PRO A 197 -1.96 2.53 -18.04
N GLY A 198 -1.06 3.53 -18.10
CA GLY A 198 0.39 3.28 -18.01
C GLY A 198 0.81 2.67 -16.68
N GLN A 199 0.19 3.10 -15.58
CA GLN A 199 0.45 2.56 -14.25
C GLN A 199 -0.08 1.12 -14.10
N ARG A 200 -1.20 0.79 -14.74
CA ARG A 200 -1.71 -0.59 -14.77
C ARG A 200 -0.82 -1.54 -15.56
N ILE A 201 -0.09 -1.06 -16.57
CA ILE A 201 0.98 -1.84 -17.23
C ILE A 201 2.12 -2.13 -16.25
N ASP A 202 2.60 -1.12 -15.52
CA ASP A 202 3.66 -1.32 -14.51
C ASP A 202 3.21 -2.25 -13.38
N TRP A 203 1.95 -2.14 -12.96
CA TRP A 203 1.34 -3.06 -12.01
C TRP A 203 1.32 -4.50 -12.56
N GLY A 204 0.93 -4.70 -13.82
CA GLY A 204 1.03 -6.00 -14.50
C GLY A 204 2.45 -6.59 -14.50
N HIS A 205 3.48 -5.76 -14.71
CA HIS A 205 4.89 -6.20 -14.59
C HIS A 205 5.25 -6.60 -13.15
N ASN A 206 4.72 -5.90 -12.15
CA ASN A 206 4.95 -6.23 -10.75
C ASN A 206 4.25 -7.52 -10.32
N LEU A 207 3.07 -7.83 -10.87
CA LEU A 207 2.43 -9.15 -10.70
C LEU A 207 3.34 -10.28 -11.22
N ALA A 208 3.97 -10.09 -12.38
CA ALA A 208 4.94 -11.05 -12.92
C ALA A 208 6.18 -11.20 -12.01
N ARG A 209 6.71 -10.09 -11.48
CA ARG A 209 7.82 -10.13 -10.51
C ARG A 209 7.44 -10.90 -9.24
N ILE A 210 6.19 -10.81 -8.77
CA ILE A 210 5.70 -11.61 -7.63
C ILE A 210 5.63 -13.09 -8.01
N ALA A 211 5.15 -13.44 -9.20
CA ALA A 211 5.13 -14.81 -9.69
C ALA A 211 6.55 -15.43 -9.74
N ASP A 212 7.55 -14.65 -10.18
CA ASP A 212 8.95 -15.07 -10.28
C ASP A 212 9.61 -15.36 -8.91
N LEU A 213 8.98 -14.98 -7.79
CA LEU A 213 9.44 -15.35 -6.45
C LEU A 213 9.25 -16.85 -6.14
N GLY A 214 8.48 -17.57 -6.96
CA GLY A 214 8.21 -19.00 -6.76
C GLY A 214 7.27 -19.28 -5.58
N ALA A 215 6.41 -18.32 -5.23
CA ALA A 215 5.41 -18.50 -4.19
C ALA A 215 4.31 -19.47 -4.66
N ILE A 216 3.87 -20.35 -3.77
CA ILE A 216 2.70 -21.22 -3.99
C ILE A 216 1.44 -20.65 -3.36
N ARG A 217 1.61 -19.68 -2.45
CA ARG A 217 0.54 -18.96 -1.75
C ARG A 217 0.71 -17.46 -1.92
N VAL A 218 -0.33 -16.78 -2.40
CA VAL A 218 -0.40 -15.31 -2.48
C VAL A 218 -1.63 -14.83 -1.74
N ILE A 219 -1.41 -14.06 -0.68
CA ILE A 219 -2.47 -13.44 0.11
C ILE A 219 -2.72 -12.04 -0.47
N ALA A 220 -3.89 -11.88 -1.07
CA ALA A 220 -4.38 -10.62 -1.64
C ALA A 220 -4.71 -9.60 -0.55
N GLY A 221 -4.53 -8.31 -0.84
CA GLY A 221 -4.88 -7.21 0.08
C GLY A 221 -6.37 -7.15 0.39
N HIS A 222 -7.23 -7.51 -0.57
CA HIS A 222 -8.66 -7.69 -0.39
C HIS A 222 -9.11 -9.09 -0.81
N ARG A 223 -9.88 -9.77 0.06
CA ARG A 223 -10.27 -11.16 -0.15
C ARG A 223 -11.73 -11.41 0.22
N ALA A 224 -12.54 -11.79 -0.76
CA ALA A 224 -13.90 -12.23 -0.52
C ALA A 224 -13.92 -13.48 0.38
N PRO A 225 -14.88 -13.59 1.31
CA PRO A 225 -14.98 -14.75 2.21
C PRO A 225 -14.97 -16.08 1.46
N GLY A 226 -14.15 -17.03 1.93
CA GLY A 226 -14.07 -18.38 1.37
C GLY A 226 -13.13 -18.57 0.17
N SER A 227 -12.52 -17.50 -0.37
CA SER A 227 -11.56 -17.61 -1.47
C SER A 227 -10.27 -18.34 -1.06
N ASP A 228 -9.66 -19.19 -1.89
CA ASP A 228 -8.33 -19.75 -1.59
C ASP A 228 -7.20 -18.73 -1.82
N ASP A 229 -5.95 -19.05 -1.45
CA ASP A 229 -4.78 -18.20 -1.68
C ASP A 229 -3.82 -18.81 -2.74
N GLU A 230 -4.33 -19.59 -3.70
CA GLU A 230 -3.47 -20.23 -4.71
C GLU A 230 -2.80 -19.17 -5.60
N ALA A 231 -1.47 -19.17 -5.60
CA ALA A 231 -0.68 -18.06 -6.13
C ALA A 231 -0.97 -17.77 -7.61
N LEU A 232 -0.99 -18.79 -8.46
CA LEU A 232 -1.15 -18.59 -9.90
C LEU A 232 -2.53 -18.04 -10.24
N ARG A 233 -3.59 -18.60 -9.63
CA ARG A 233 -4.98 -18.14 -9.81
C ARG A 233 -5.16 -16.70 -9.33
N VAL A 234 -4.66 -16.35 -8.15
CA VAL A 234 -4.82 -15.01 -7.56
C VAL A 234 -4.11 -13.94 -8.41
N LEU A 235 -2.88 -14.21 -8.84
CA LEU A 235 -2.13 -13.27 -9.68
C LEU A 235 -2.74 -13.16 -11.08
N ALA A 236 -3.14 -14.27 -11.69
CA ALA A 236 -3.79 -14.28 -13.00
C ALA A 236 -5.11 -13.51 -12.98
N PHE A 237 -5.94 -13.71 -11.95
CA PHE A 237 -7.20 -12.98 -11.79
C PHE A 237 -6.97 -11.46 -11.81
N THR A 238 -6.03 -10.95 -11.02
CA THR A 238 -5.78 -9.51 -10.96
C THR A 238 -5.24 -8.99 -12.29
N GLY A 239 -4.29 -9.71 -12.91
CA GLY A 239 -3.72 -9.33 -14.20
C GLY A 239 -4.76 -9.28 -15.34
N GLU A 240 -5.64 -10.28 -15.40
CA GLU A 240 -6.72 -10.32 -16.39
C GLU A 240 -7.76 -9.22 -16.16
N TYR A 241 -8.10 -8.94 -14.90
CA TYR A 241 -9.03 -7.84 -14.57
C TYR A 241 -8.48 -6.49 -15.04
N LEU A 242 -7.20 -6.19 -14.81
CA LEU A 242 -6.58 -4.93 -15.24
C LEU A 242 -6.60 -4.78 -16.77
N GLN A 243 -6.30 -5.85 -17.50
CA GLN A 243 -6.36 -5.85 -18.96
C GLN A 243 -7.79 -5.64 -19.47
N ASP A 244 -8.77 -6.30 -18.86
CA ASP A 244 -10.18 -6.16 -19.21
C ASP A 244 -10.67 -4.74 -18.93
N PHE A 245 -10.30 -4.18 -17.78
CA PHE A 245 -10.65 -2.81 -17.41
C PHE A 245 -10.08 -1.79 -18.40
N ASP A 246 -8.82 -1.93 -18.82
CA ASP A 246 -8.22 -1.04 -19.81
C ASP A 246 -8.85 -1.18 -21.20
N ARG A 247 -9.28 -2.39 -21.59
CA ARG A 247 -10.05 -2.60 -22.83
C ARG A 247 -11.42 -1.94 -22.76
N ALA A 248 -12.14 -2.09 -21.64
CA ALA A 248 -13.43 -1.46 -21.43
C ALA A 248 -13.30 0.07 -21.41
N LEU A 249 -12.29 0.62 -20.73
CA LEU A 249 -12.00 2.05 -20.71
C LEU A 249 -11.65 2.60 -22.09
N ALA A 250 -10.93 1.84 -22.92
CA ALA A 250 -10.63 2.24 -24.29
C ALA A 250 -11.88 2.27 -25.19
N ALA A 251 -12.82 1.35 -24.97
CA ALA A 251 -14.10 1.31 -25.69
C ALA A 251 -15.08 2.40 -25.20
N HIS A 252 -15.04 2.72 -23.91
CA HIS A 252 -15.94 3.66 -23.24
C HIS A 252 -15.17 4.76 -22.48
N PRO A 253 -14.37 5.58 -23.17
CA PRO A 253 -13.41 6.50 -22.52
C PRO A 253 -14.06 7.62 -21.71
N TYR A 254 -15.34 7.93 -21.96
CA TYR A 254 -16.07 9.01 -21.32
C TYR A 254 -17.42 8.57 -20.73
N ASP A 255 -17.66 7.25 -20.67
CA ASP A 255 -18.93 6.68 -20.25
C ASP A 255 -18.68 5.63 -19.15
N ALA A 256 -18.78 6.07 -17.91
CA ALA A 256 -18.54 5.22 -16.74
C ALA A 256 -19.58 4.09 -16.64
N GLU A 257 -20.83 4.35 -17.00
CA GLU A 257 -21.91 3.36 -16.93
C GLU A 257 -21.69 2.25 -17.95
N ALA A 258 -21.35 2.59 -19.20
CA ALA A 258 -21.03 1.60 -20.23
C ALA A 258 -19.76 0.79 -19.91
N LEU A 259 -18.75 1.44 -19.31
CA LEU A 259 -17.54 0.75 -18.83
C LEU A 259 -17.91 -0.26 -17.72
N THR A 260 -18.63 0.16 -16.69
CA THR A 260 -19.09 -0.71 -15.60
C THR A 260 -19.91 -1.88 -16.15
N ALA A 261 -20.86 -1.61 -17.07
CA ALA A 261 -21.69 -2.64 -17.68
C ALA A 261 -20.83 -3.69 -18.41
N THR A 262 -19.84 -3.25 -19.20
CA THR A 262 -18.90 -4.11 -19.92
C THR A 262 -18.11 -5.00 -18.96
N MET A 263 -17.59 -4.44 -17.87
CA MET A 263 -16.85 -5.22 -16.87
C MET A 263 -17.75 -6.25 -16.17
N ASN A 264 -19.00 -5.89 -15.90
CA ASN A 264 -19.94 -6.78 -15.23
C ASN A 264 -20.39 -7.99 -16.07
N GLU A 265 -20.21 -7.97 -17.40
CA GLU A 265 -20.44 -9.16 -18.24
C GLU A 265 -19.59 -10.36 -17.79
N ARG A 266 -18.37 -10.09 -17.31
CA ARG A 266 -17.44 -11.11 -16.81
C ARG A 266 -17.34 -11.13 -15.28
N TYR A 267 -17.42 -9.96 -14.65
CA TYR A 267 -17.05 -9.77 -13.25
C TYR A 267 -18.22 -9.42 -12.33
N GLY A 268 -19.47 -9.45 -12.80
CA GLY A 268 -20.64 -9.05 -12.00
C GLY A 268 -20.95 -9.93 -10.78
N GLY A 269 -20.25 -11.06 -10.63
CA GLY A 269 -20.34 -11.93 -9.44
C GLY A 269 -19.31 -11.61 -8.35
N LEU A 270 -18.40 -10.65 -8.56
CA LEU A 270 -17.42 -10.25 -7.56
C LEU A 270 -18.08 -9.44 -6.44
N THR A 271 -17.49 -9.47 -5.25
CA THR A 271 -17.92 -8.63 -4.14
C THR A 271 -17.42 -7.18 -4.30
N LEU A 272 -17.98 -6.28 -3.50
CA LEU A 272 -17.67 -4.85 -3.50
C LEU A 272 -17.91 -4.16 -4.87
N PRO A 273 -19.12 -4.25 -5.46
CA PRO A 273 -19.42 -3.67 -6.77
C PRO A 273 -19.14 -2.16 -6.87
N ALA A 274 -19.30 -1.43 -5.77
CA ALA A 274 -19.00 0.01 -5.72
C ALA A 274 -17.53 0.35 -6.06
N ILE A 275 -16.59 -0.59 -5.88
CA ILE A 275 -15.17 -0.40 -6.24
C ILE A 275 -15.01 -0.27 -7.76
N LEU A 276 -15.77 -1.05 -8.54
CA LEU A 276 -15.79 -0.91 -9.99
C LEU A 276 -16.36 0.45 -10.40
N ASP A 277 -17.47 0.87 -9.79
CA ASP A 277 -18.10 2.15 -10.10
C ASP A 277 -17.17 3.34 -9.84
N LEU A 278 -16.46 3.32 -8.71
CA LEU A 278 -15.45 4.34 -8.38
C LEU A 278 -14.29 4.34 -9.38
N GLY A 279 -13.80 3.15 -9.75
CA GLY A 279 -12.74 2.98 -10.75
C GLY A 279 -13.15 3.55 -12.11
N ALA A 280 -14.35 3.21 -12.59
CA ALA A 280 -14.90 3.67 -13.85
C ALA A 280 -15.11 5.19 -13.86
N ALA A 281 -15.71 5.75 -12.81
CA ALA A 281 -15.93 7.18 -12.68
C ALA A 281 -14.62 7.98 -12.67
N ALA A 282 -13.63 7.56 -11.89
CA ALA A 282 -12.34 8.24 -11.81
C ALA A 282 -11.60 8.22 -13.16
N ASN A 283 -11.52 7.06 -13.81
CA ASN A 283 -10.76 6.91 -15.05
C ASN A 283 -11.42 7.64 -16.23
N THR A 284 -12.75 7.64 -16.33
CA THR A 284 -13.46 8.39 -17.39
C THR A 284 -13.38 9.91 -17.15
N ALA A 285 -13.42 10.36 -15.89
CA ALA A 285 -13.18 11.76 -15.54
C ALA A 285 -11.75 12.20 -15.91
N HIS A 286 -10.73 11.36 -15.66
CA HIS A 286 -9.35 11.64 -16.09
C HIS A 286 -9.22 11.76 -17.61
N ARG A 287 -9.89 10.89 -18.37
CA ARG A 287 -9.92 10.98 -19.85
C ARG A 287 -10.58 12.27 -20.31
N ALA A 288 -11.71 12.64 -19.71
CA ALA A 288 -12.41 13.88 -20.04
C ALA A 288 -11.55 15.12 -19.76
N ALA A 289 -10.84 15.15 -18.62
CA ALA A 289 -9.93 16.24 -18.28
C ALA A 289 -8.74 16.33 -19.25
N ALA A 290 -8.15 15.20 -19.65
CA ALA A 290 -7.04 15.17 -20.60
C ALA A 290 -7.43 15.55 -22.04
N ALA A 291 -8.71 15.42 -22.40
CA ALA A 291 -9.23 15.76 -23.73
C ALA A 291 -9.58 17.25 -23.89
N GLN A 292 -9.61 18.04 -22.81
CA GLN A 292 -9.85 19.48 -22.90
C GLN A 292 -8.62 20.19 -23.47
N PRO A 293 -8.74 21.03 -24.51
CA PRO A 293 -7.61 21.79 -25.01
C PRO A 293 -7.11 22.73 -23.91
N SER A 294 -5.80 22.67 -23.61
CA SER A 294 -5.14 23.64 -22.74
C SER A 294 -5.48 25.04 -23.23
N ALA A 295 -6.12 25.85 -22.38
CA ALA A 295 -6.35 27.26 -22.70
C ALA A 295 -4.97 27.89 -22.94
N ALA A 296 -4.70 28.23 -24.20
CA ALA A 296 -3.50 28.96 -24.57
C ALA A 296 -3.47 30.23 -23.72
N VAL A 297 -2.46 30.34 -22.87
CA VAL A 297 -2.11 31.61 -22.24
C VAL A 297 -1.78 32.56 -23.38
N GLU A 298 -2.64 33.54 -23.65
CA GLU A 298 -2.33 34.61 -24.59
C GLU A 298 -1.00 35.24 -24.16
N PRO A 299 -0.01 35.38 -25.06
CA PRO A 299 1.19 36.08 -24.71
C PRO A 299 0.83 37.53 -24.39
N ALA A 300 1.22 37.99 -23.21
CA ALA A 300 1.08 39.39 -22.81
C ALA A 300 1.65 40.30 -23.91
N PRO A 301 0.99 41.43 -24.24
CA PRO A 301 1.46 42.29 -25.30
C PRO A 301 2.87 42.80 -24.96
N HIS A 302 3.80 42.61 -25.90
CA HIS A 302 5.14 43.14 -25.81
C HIS A 302 5.07 44.65 -25.58
N ARG A 303 5.55 45.12 -24.42
CA ARG A 303 5.86 46.53 -24.24
C ARG A 303 7.05 46.87 -25.13
N HIS A 304 6.79 47.67 -26.17
CA HIS A 304 7.83 48.41 -26.87
C HIS A 304 8.53 49.31 -25.84
N VAL A 305 9.83 49.11 -25.66
CA VAL A 305 10.69 50.06 -24.97
C VAL A 305 11.40 50.81 -26.10
N ASP A 306 10.93 52.02 -26.38
CA ASP A 306 11.63 52.94 -27.24
C ASP A 306 12.61 53.73 -26.36
N GLU A 307 13.90 53.68 -26.74
CA GLU A 307 14.97 54.49 -26.19
C GLU A 307 14.85 55.93 -26.71
N GLU A 308 14.64 56.89 -25.80
CA GLU A 308 14.91 58.35 -25.84
C GLU A 308 13.98 58.94 -24.73
N GLY A 309 14.34 59.77 -23.76
CA GLY A 309 15.44 60.68 -23.53
C GLY A 309 14.88 61.82 -22.64
N ILE A 310 15.45 61.98 -21.45
CA ILE A 310 15.56 63.24 -20.68
C ILE A 310 14.34 63.77 -19.87
N VAL A 311 14.73 64.19 -18.65
CA VAL A 311 14.09 64.80 -17.47
C VAL A 311 13.06 65.92 -17.68
N ASP A 312 12.12 66.03 -16.72
CA ASP A 312 12.04 67.25 -15.90
C ASP A 312 11.48 66.96 -14.50
N ALA A 313 12.12 67.60 -13.52
CA ALA A 313 11.74 67.62 -12.12
C ALA A 313 10.94 68.90 -11.85
N GLU A 314 9.80 68.79 -11.18
CA GLU A 314 9.18 69.93 -10.50
C GLU A 314 8.81 69.53 -9.06
N ILE A 315 9.45 70.24 -8.14
CA ILE A 315 9.09 70.43 -6.74
C ILE A 315 7.84 71.33 -6.72
N VAL A 316 6.88 71.11 -5.80
CA VAL A 316 6.19 72.16 -5.00
C VAL A 316 5.20 71.53 -4.00
N GLU A 317 5.55 71.78 -2.73
CA GLU A 317 4.75 72.13 -1.53
C GLU A 317 3.73 71.17 -0.87
N ASP A 318 4.11 70.80 0.35
CA ASP A 318 3.26 70.56 1.52
C ASP A 318 2.19 71.66 1.69
N THR A 319 0.96 71.24 1.99
CA THR A 319 0.07 71.99 2.89
C THR A 319 -0.75 71.00 3.74
N GLU A 320 -0.58 71.12 5.06
CA GLU A 320 -1.42 70.54 6.10
C GLU A 320 -2.72 71.34 6.32
N GLU A 321 -3.61 70.78 7.16
CA GLU A 321 -4.88 71.26 7.74
C GLU A 321 -6.16 70.96 6.90
N PHE A 322 -7.16 70.21 7.37
CA PHE A 322 -7.70 69.96 8.72
C PHE A 322 -8.11 68.49 8.94
#